data_AF-X0TF27-F1
#
_entry.id   AF-X0TF27-F1
#
_cell.length_a   1.000
_cell.length_b   1.000
_cell.length_c   1.000
_cell.angle_alpha   90.00
_cell.angle_beta   90.00
_cell.angle_gamma   90.00
#
_symmetry.space_group_name_H-M   'P 1'
#
loop_
_entity.id
_entity.type
_entity.pdbx_description
1 polymer ?
#
loop_
_entity_poly.entity_id
_entity_poly.type
_entity_poly.pdbx_seq_one_letter_code
_entity_poly.pdbx_strand_id
1 'polypeptide(L)'
;YIYPDATAIRRVSWKKGTLGQPRQFQESLALLHPGQVISGLLEKEFAFVADYSGNTDKAMFVENPNQPPYGPFSWDKSETYTIQQYNFKSEHKPFICFEPGNKMFIRHNGLKSYDKAGGCNHFPVGQARCDGRTTRMADRPSHCSGFPISDPVIHEDGDRFYWCGLYGMKDMDIHRIVLFGRSWAYAPELIPAGPETESRGFDRSRRCYQLLNKGDKPASLEFTLQGSRDNPVVNPAFYIKNWNTEGARVIVDGREIRDCEIGITHKLEGTDLVVFLWL
;
A
#
# COMPACT_ATOMS: atom_id res chain seq x y z
N TYR A 1 -9.47 6.51 -1.45
CA TYR A 1 -9.63 7.27 -0.19
C TYR A 1 -8.27 7.34 0.48
N ILE A 2 -7.93 8.50 1.05
CA ILE A 2 -6.78 8.63 1.95
C ILE A 2 -7.36 8.57 3.36
N TYR A 3 -6.82 7.66 4.17
CA TYR A 3 -7.21 7.44 5.55
C TYR A 3 -6.54 8.47 6.48
N PRO A 4 -7.13 8.75 7.65
CA PRO A 4 -6.55 9.65 8.65
C PRO A 4 -5.12 9.29 9.03
N ASP A 5 -4.76 8.00 9.00
CA ASP A 5 -3.40 7.51 9.30
C ASP A 5 -2.38 7.66 8.17
N ALA A 6 -2.66 8.53 7.19
CA ALA A 6 -1.86 8.85 6.01
C ALA A 6 -1.59 7.65 5.09
N THR A 7 -2.56 6.73 4.99
CA THR A 7 -2.49 5.57 4.09
C THR A 7 -3.66 5.53 3.10
N ALA A 8 -3.53 4.74 2.05
CA ALA A 8 -4.56 4.61 1.03
C ALA A 8 -4.47 3.25 0.34
N ILE A 9 -5.59 2.77 -0.21
CA ILE A 9 -5.56 1.67 -1.17
C ILE A 9 -5.47 2.24 -2.58
N ARG A 10 -4.48 1.78 -3.34
CA ARG A 10 -4.44 1.94 -4.79
C ARG A 10 -5.08 0.71 -5.42
N ARG A 11 -6.25 0.88 -6.04
CA ARG A 11 -6.89 -0.13 -6.88
C ARG A 11 -6.64 0.20 -8.34
N VAL A 12 -5.83 -0.61 -9.02
CA VAL A 12 -5.61 -0.50 -10.46
C VAL A 12 -6.56 -1.47 -11.15
N SER A 13 -7.36 -1.02 -12.12
CA SER A 13 -8.28 -1.89 -12.84
C SER A 13 -8.28 -1.61 -14.34
N TRP A 14 -8.47 -2.66 -15.15
CA TRP A 14 -8.52 -2.57 -16.60
C TRP A 14 -9.51 -3.60 -17.17
N LYS A 15 -9.97 -3.36 -18.40
CA LYS A 15 -10.91 -4.27 -19.06
C LYS A 15 -10.22 -5.56 -19.51
N LYS A 16 -10.88 -6.70 -19.36
CA LYS A 16 -10.39 -8.00 -19.84
C LYS A 16 -10.06 -7.92 -21.34
N GLY A 17 -8.95 -8.56 -21.75
CA GLY A 17 -8.50 -8.60 -23.14
C GLY A 17 -7.81 -7.34 -23.69
N THR A 18 -7.59 -6.29 -22.89
CA THR A 18 -7.08 -5.01 -23.42
C THR A 18 -5.57 -4.78 -23.39
N LEU A 19 -4.82 -5.50 -22.54
CA LEU A 19 -3.42 -5.14 -22.25
C LEU A 19 -2.35 -5.92 -23.04
N GLY A 20 -2.71 -6.85 -23.92
CA GLY A 20 -1.70 -7.66 -24.64
C GLY A 20 -0.69 -8.35 -23.72
N GLN A 21 0.56 -8.46 -24.18
CA GLN A 21 1.76 -8.96 -23.47
C GLN A 21 2.98 -8.07 -23.81
N PRO A 22 3.96 -7.84 -22.91
CA PRO A 22 4.03 -8.17 -21.47
C PRO A 22 3.42 -7.08 -20.55
N ARG A 23 3.17 -7.41 -19.27
CA ARG A 23 2.59 -6.48 -18.28
C ARG A 23 3.51 -6.30 -17.08
N GLN A 24 3.96 -5.07 -16.85
CA GLN A 24 4.58 -4.65 -15.60
C GLN A 24 3.56 -3.83 -14.80
N PHE A 25 3.11 -4.34 -13.66
CA PHE A 25 1.99 -3.73 -12.93
C PHE A 25 2.41 -2.73 -11.85
N GLN A 26 3.57 -2.90 -11.22
CA GLN A 26 4.05 -1.96 -10.21
C GLN A 26 5.57 -1.85 -10.20
N GLU A 27 6.04 -0.67 -10.60
CA GLU A 27 7.41 -0.20 -10.42
C GLU A 27 7.39 1.05 -9.55
N SER A 28 8.24 1.07 -8.52
CA SER A 28 8.45 2.24 -7.68
C SER A 28 9.64 3.03 -8.23
N LEU A 29 9.53 4.35 -8.28
CA LEU A 29 10.54 5.22 -8.88
C LEU A 29 10.78 6.42 -7.99
N ALA A 30 12.00 6.59 -7.49
CA ALA A 30 12.36 7.76 -6.68
C ALA A 30 12.58 8.96 -7.60
N LEU A 31 11.86 10.05 -7.35
CA LEU A 31 11.94 11.28 -8.13
C LEU A 31 13.06 12.20 -7.62
N LEU A 32 13.84 12.74 -8.55
CA LEU A 32 14.89 13.72 -8.28
C LEU A 32 14.47 15.08 -8.83
N HIS A 33 14.63 16.12 -8.01
CA HIS A 33 14.49 17.51 -8.45
C HIS A 33 15.69 17.97 -9.30
N PRO A 34 15.54 19.01 -10.12
CA PRO A 34 16.68 19.70 -10.71
C PRO A 34 17.70 20.09 -9.62
N GLY A 35 18.98 19.84 -9.88
CA GLY A 35 20.10 20.03 -8.97
C GLY A 35 20.37 18.86 -8.02
N GLN A 36 19.44 17.90 -7.91
CA GLN A 36 19.55 16.80 -6.95
C GLN A 36 20.28 15.58 -7.54
N VAL A 37 21.07 14.92 -6.71
CA VAL A 37 21.69 13.61 -6.99
C VAL A 37 21.08 12.53 -6.11
N ILE A 38 21.24 11.26 -6.49
CA ILE A 38 20.65 10.12 -5.76
C ILE A 38 21.05 10.12 -4.28
N SER A 39 22.32 10.33 -3.97
CA SER A 39 22.84 10.36 -2.60
C SER A 39 22.30 11.52 -1.76
N GLY A 40 21.71 12.55 -2.38
CA GLY A 40 20.98 13.61 -1.69
C GLY A 40 19.55 13.21 -1.29
N LEU A 41 19.03 12.09 -1.80
CA LEU A 41 17.64 11.66 -1.63
C LEU A 41 17.50 10.32 -0.91
N LEU A 42 18.29 9.33 -1.32
CA LEU A 42 18.20 7.93 -0.88
C LEU A 42 19.45 7.52 -0.10
N GLU A 43 19.25 6.62 0.86
CA GLU A 43 20.35 5.87 1.48
C GLU A 43 20.95 4.84 0.51
N LYS A 44 22.15 4.32 0.83
CA LYS A 44 22.79 3.27 0.02
C LYS A 44 21.98 1.98 0.01
N GLU A 45 21.35 1.65 1.14
CA GLU A 45 20.33 0.60 1.23
C GLU A 45 18.99 1.23 0.84
N PHE A 46 18.78 1.39 -0.47
CA PHE A 46 17.76 2.31 -0.97
C PHE A 46 16.32 1.79 -0.85
N ALA A 47 16.13 0.49 -0.65
CA ALA A 47 14.84 -0.09 -0.34
C ALA A 47 14.97 -1.32 0.56
N PHE A 48 14.04 -1.47 1.49
CA PHE A 48 13.83 -2.68 2.27
C PHE A 48 12.63 -3.44 1.71
N VAL A 49 12.68 -4.76 1.81
CA VAL A 49 11.59 -5.65 1.44
C VAL A 49 11.30 -6.61 2.57
N ALA A 50 10.05 -7.05 2.67
CA ALA A 50 9.68 -8.06 3.65
C ALA A 50 8.50 -8.91 3.19
N ASP A 51 8.34 -10.07 3.82
CA ASP A 51 7.13 -10.88 3.73
C ASP A 51 6.31 -10.75 5.03
N TYR A 52 5.10 -11.30 5.02
CA TYR A 52 4.27 -11.30 6.23
C TYR A 52 4.73 -12.28 7.31
N SER A 53 5.77 -13.10 7.09
CA SER A 53 6.39 -13.91 8.14
C SER A 53 7.48 -13.14 8.89
N GLY A 54 7.81 -11.93 8.44
CA GLY A 54 8.84 -11.07 9.02
C GLY A 54 10.23 -11.31 8.45
N ASN A 55 10.38 -12.13 7.41
CA ASN A 55 11.64 -12.24 6.68
C ASN A 55 11.87 -10.94 5.91
N THR A 56 13.11 -10.45 5.91
CA THR A 56 13.47 -9.14 5.35
C THR A 56 14.72 -9.23 4.48
N ASP A 57 14.80 -8.38 3.46
CA ASP A 57 16.00 -8.16 2.66
C ASP A 57 16.04 -6.70 2.16
N LYS A 58 17.00 -6.36 1.31
CA LYS A 58 17.26 -4.99 0.85
C LYS A 58 17.80 -4.92 -0.57
N ALA A 59 17.39 -3.88 -1.28
CA ALA A 59 18.03 -3.43 -2.51
C ALA A 59 19.06 -2.34 -2.16
N MET A 60 20.24 -2.40 -2.78
CA MET A 60 21.40 -1.58 -2.37
C MET A 60 22.23 -1.04 -3.53
N PHE A 61 22.99 0.02 -3.28
CA PHE A 61 24.11 0.44 -4.10
C PHE A 61 25.37 -0.34 -3.73
N VAL A 62 25.92 -1.12 -4.66
CA VAL A 62 27.06 -2.04 -4.47
C VAL A 62 28.12 -1.80 -5.53
N GLU A 63 29.37 -2.22 -5.30
CA GLU A 63 30.48 -1.93 -6.24
C GLU A 63 30.20 -2.44 -7.67
N ASN A 64 29.72 -3.68 -7.78
CA ASN A 64 29.34 -4.29 -9.05
C ASN A 64 28.04 -5.11 -8.90
N PRO A 65 26.88 -4.60 -9.34
CA PRO A 65 25.60 -5.29 -9.18
C PRO A 65 25.44 -6.49 -10.13
N ASN A 66 26.37 -6.72 -11.04
CA ASN A 66 26.33 -7.82 -12.00
C ASN A 66 27.20 -9.01 -11.59
N GLN A 67 27.84 -8.96 -10.41
CA GLN A 67 28.69 -10.03 -9.90
C GLN A 67 28.12 -10.63 -8.61
N PRO A 68 28.43 -11.90 -8.32
CA PRO A 68 28.08 -12.51 -7.03
C PRO A 68 28.63 -11.68 -5.85
N PRO A 69 27.88 -11.56 -4.73
CA PRO A 69 26.58 -12.19 -4.48
C PRO A 69 25.37 -11.42 -5.04
N TYR A 70 25.56 -10.26 -5.67
CA TYR A 70 24.48 -9.31 -6.01
C TYR A 70 23.80 -9.57 -7.37
N GLY A 71 24.46 -10.29 -8.27
CA GLY A 71 23.92 -10.54 -9.61
C GLY A 71 24.67 -11.62 -10.39
N PRO A 72 24.41 -11.73 -11.70
CA PRO A 72 23.55 -10.84 -12.50
C PRO A 72 22.05 -10.98 -12.16
N PHE A 73 21.31 -9.89 -12.33
CA PHE A 73 19.86 -9.88 -12.25
C PHE A 73 19.24 -10.78 -13.33
N SER A 74 18.15 -11.48 -13.00
CA SER A 74 17.35 -12.26 -13.95
C SER A 74 15.87 -12.08 -13.68
N TRP A 75 15.09 -11.91 -14.74
CA TRP A 75 13.62 -11.87 -14.70
C TRP A 75 12.99 -13.23 -14.41
N ASP A 76 13.76 -14.32 -14.44
CA ASP A 76 13.28 -15.65 -14.04
C ASP A 76 13.39 -15.86 -12.52
N LYS A 77 14.02 -14.92 -11.80
CA LYS A 77 14.21 -14.98 -10.35
C LYS A 77 13.38 -13.90 -9.66
N SER A 78 12.33 -14.35 -8.98
CA SER A 78 11.50 -13.51 -8.12
C SER A 78 11.48 -14.04 -6.69
N GLU A 79 11.40 -13.14 -5.75
CA GLU A 79 11.17 -13.42 -4.33
C GLU A 79 9.68 -13.35 -3.99
N THR A 80 9.29 -13.95 -2.86
CA THR A 80 7.90 -13.98 -2.37
C THR A 80 7.56 -12.83 -1.42
N TYR A 81 8.37 -11.77 -1.41
CA TYR A 81 8.13 -10.60 -0.56
C TYR A 81 6.84 -9.88 -0.96
N THR A 82 6.14 -9.36 0.04
CA THR A 82 4.84 -8.67 -0.10
C THR A 82 4.92 -7.21 0.32
N ILE A 83 6.06 -6.73 0.80
CA ILE A 83 6.24 -5.37 1.28
C ILE A 83 7.49 -4.79 0.63
N GLN A 84 7.40 -3.54 0.20
CA GLN A 84 8.56 -2.71 -0.13
C GLN A 84 8.48 -1.37 0.59
N GLN A 85 9.60 -0.88 1.09
CA GLN A 85 9.74 0.46 1.68
C GLN A 85 11.01 1.11 1.12
N TYR A 86 10.87 2.29 0.52
CA TYR A 86 12.06 3.03 0.06
C TYR A 86 12.70 3.80 1.21
N ASN A 87 14.01 3.72 1.28
CA ASN A 87 14.82 4.33 2.32
C ASN A 87 15.28 5.73 1.89
N PHE A 88 14.32 6.64 1.84
CA PHE A 88 14.60 8.06 1.69
C PHE A 88 15.27 8.60 2.95
N LYS A 89 16.06 9.67 2.80
CA LYS A 89 16.66 10.42 3.92
C LYS A 89 15.64 11.21 4.74
N SER A 90 14.40 11.31 4.27
CA SER A 90 13.30 11.87 5.03
C SER A 90 12.89 10.94 6.18
N GLU A 91 12.39 11.53 7.26
CA GLU A 91 11.79 10.81 8.40
C GLU A 91 10.65 9.88 7.94
N HIS A 92 9.75 10.41 7.10
CA HIS A 92 8.62 9.67 6.58
C HIS A 92 9.02 8.94 5.30
N LYS A 93 8.90 7.61 5.31
CA LYS A 93 9.36 6.73 4.23
C LYS A 93 8.17 6.09 3.50
N PRO A 94 8.10 6.16 2.16
CA PRO A 94 7.02 5.57 1.41
C PRO A 94 7.14 4.05 1.40
N PHE A 95 6.00 3.37 1.54
CA PHE A 95 5.90 1.92 1.49
C PHE A 95 4.70 1.47 0.68
N ILE A 96 4.77 0.22 0.22
CA ILE A 96 3.66 -0.49 -0.42
C ILE A 96 3.59 -1.88 0.18
N CYS A 97 2.42 -2.27 0.67
CA CYS A 97 2.09 -3.65 1.00
C CYS A 97 1.20 -4.24 -0.11
N PHE A 98 1.50 -5.47 -0.51
CA PHE A 98 0.80 -6.26 -1.52
C PHE A 98 0.10 -7.45 -0.88
N GLU A 99 -0.84 -8.04 -1.63
CA GLU A 99 -1.50 -9.27 -1.21
C GLU A 99 -0.52 -10.46 -1.18
N PRO A 100 -0.74 -11.45 -0.30
CA PRO A 100 0.00 -12.72 -0.33
C PRO A 100 -0.10 -13.37 -1.72
N GLY A 101 1.03 -13.87 -2.23
CA GLY A 101 1.13 -14.36 -3.61
C GLY A 101 1.76 -13.35 -4.58
N ASN A 102 2.07 -12.13 -4.13
CA ASN A 102 2.93 -11.20 -4.87
C ASN A 102 4.29 -11.83 -5.20
N LYS A 103 4.80 -11.52 -6.40
CA LYS A 103 6.19 -11.79 -6.77
C LYS A 103 6.96 -10.49 -6.83
N MET A 104 8.18 -10.49 -6.31
CA MET A 104 9.01 -9.30 -6.27
C MET A 104 10.38 -9.55 -6.90
N PHE A 105 10.74 -8.71 -7.84
CA PHE A 105 12.05 -8.71 -8.48
C PHE A 105 12.93 -7.69 -7.79
N ILE A 106 14.10 -8.13 -7.31
CA ILE A 106 15.05 -7.28 -6.59
C ILE A 106 16.30 -7.15 -7.45
N ARG A 107 16.83 -5.92 -7.52
CA ARG A 107 18.07 -5.62 -8.19
C ARG A 107 18.86 -4.58 -7.41
N HIS A 108 20.16 -4.82 -7.27
CA HIS A 108 21.11 -3.85 -6.73
C HIS A 108 21.56 -2.87 -7.82
N ASN A 109 21.91 -1.65 -7.40
CA ASN A 109 22.45 -0.62 -8.27
C ASN A 109 23.97 -0.51 -8.11
N GLY A 110 24.65 0.06 -9.11
CA GLY A 110 26.10 0.27 -9.03
C GLY A 110 26.44 1.50 -8.18
N LEU A 111 27.38 1.38 -7.25
CA LEU A 111 27.81 2.47 -6.37
C LEU A 111 28.33 3.68 -7.16
N LYS A 112 28.88 3.45 -8.35
CA LYS A 112 29.32 4.50 -9.30
C LYS A 112 28.20 5.45 -9.78
N SER A 113 26.93 5.11 -9.57
CA SER A 113 25.79 6.00 -9.88
C SER A 113 25.25 6.75 -8.66
N TYR A 114 25.69 6.41 -7.44
CA TYR A 114 25.09 6.92 -6.21
C TYR A 114 25.22 8.44 -6.05
N ASP A 115 26.36 9.03 -6.38
CA ASP A 115 26.57 10.48 -6.30
C ASP A 115 26.27 11.22 -7.63
N LYS A 116 25.34 10.69 -8.44
CA LYS A 116 25.00 11.26 -9.75
C LYS A 116 23.52 11.61 -9.85
N ALA A 117 23.21 12.53 -10.77
CA ALA A 117 21.88 12.65 -11.35
C ALA A 117 21.64 11.43 -12.26
N GLY A 118 21.28 10.31 -11.65
CA GLY A 118 21.13 9.01 -12.32
C GLY A 118 19.71 8.75 -12.84
N GLY A 119 19.55 7.56 -13.41
CA GLY A 119 18.29 7.04 -13.91
C GLY A 119 17.84 7.70 -15.22
N CYS A 120 16.58 8.10 -15.30
CA CYS A 120 15.95 8.53 -16.54
C CYS A 120 15.19 9.85 -16.36
N ASN A 121 15.15 10.68 -17.41
CA ASN A 121 14.39 11.93 -17.44
C ASN A 121 13.32 11.94 -18.55
N HIS A 122 12.73 10.78 -18.82
CA HIS A 122 11.53 10.58 -19.65
C HIS A 122 10.26 10.54 -18.77
N PHE A 123 9.14 10.01 -19.28
CA PHE A 123 7.90 9.82 -18.52
C PHE A 123 8.15 9.15 -17.14
N PRO A 124 7.53 9.60 -16.03
CA PRO A 124 6.49 10.64 -15.94
C PRO A 124 7.04 12.08 -15.78
N VAL A 125 8.36 12.29 -15.85
CA VAL A 125 9.01 13.57 -15.48
C VAL A 125 9.50 14.41 -16.66
N GLY A 126 9.78 13.79 -17.81
CA GLY A 126 10.33 14.45 -18.99
C GLY A 126 9.28 15.12 -19.87
N GLN A 127 9.51 16.39 -20.23
CA GLN A 127 8.73 17.09 -21.27
C GLN A 127 9.23 16.83 -22.70
N ALA A 128 10.42 16.22 -22.83
CA ALA A 128 10.97 15.88 -24.14
C ALA A 128 10.19 14.71 -24.75
N ARG A 129 9.79 14.85 -26.03
CA ARG A 129 9.15 13.76 -26.80
C ARG A 129 10.19 12.67 -27.09
N CYS A 130 10.35 11.73 -26.15
CA CYS A 130 11.27 10.60 -26.27
C CYS A 130 10.71 9.39 -25.52
N ASP A 131 11.00 8.19 -26.04
CA ASP A 131 10.57 6.89 -25.49
C ASP A 131 11.55 6.34 -24.43
N GLY A 132 12.45 7.20 -23.94
CA GLY A 132 13.53 6.80 -23.07
C GLY A 132 14.72 7.73 -23.19
N ARG A 133 15.14 8.33 -22.08
CA ARG A 133 16.34 9.15 -21.99
C ARG A 133 17.01 8.97 -20.64
N THR A 134 18.24 8.48 -20.65
CA THR A 134 19.09 8.40 -19.46
C THR A 134 19.58 9.79 -19.08
N THR A 135 19.44 10.12 -17.80
CA THR A 135 19.91 11.39 -17.25
C THR A 135 21.44 11.44 -17.29
N ARG A 136 21.99 12.56 -17.75
CA ARG A 136 23.44 12.83 -17.77
C ARG A 136 23.84 13.97 -16.83
N MET A 137 22.91 14.88 -16.56
CA MET A 137 23.10 16.10 -15.77
C MET A 137 21.89 16.30 -14.86
N ALA A 138 22.06 17.02 -13.75
CA ALA A 138 20.98 17.33 -12.80
C ALA A 138 20.09 18.50 -13.25
N ASP A 139 20.06 18.88 -14.53
CA ASP A 139 19.41 20.12 -14.98
C ASP A 139 17.88 20.02 -15.07
N ARG A 140 17.32 18.81 -14.96
CA ARG A 140 15.90 18.52 -15.12
C ARG A 140 15.44 17.50 -14.08
N PRO A 141 14.12 17.43 -13.80
CA PRO A 141 13.58 16.33 -13.01
C PRO A 141 13.93 14.98 -13.66
N SER A 142 14.31 14.02 -12.83
CA SER A 142 14.59 12.65 -13.25
C SER A 142 13.98 11.67 -12.26
N HIS A 143 14.04 10.38 -12.58
CA HIS A 143 13.68 9.30 -11.66
C HIS A 143 14.76 8.23 -11.65
N CYS A 144 14.90 7.53 -10.53
CA CYS A 144 15.97 6.57 -10.31
C CYS A 144 15.52 5.38 -9.45
N SER A 145 16.42 4.40 -9.31
CA SER A 145 16.27 3.26 -8.42
C SER A 145 14.98 2.46 -8.63
N GLY A 146 14.64 2.09 -9.86
CA GLY A 146 13.35 1.45 -10.23
C GLY A 146 13.09 0.03 -9.71
N PHE A 147 13.74 -0.38 -8.63
CA PHE A 147 13.53 -1.66 -7.98
C PHE A 147 13.21 -1.44 -6.50
N PRO A 148 12.52 -2.36 -5.82
CA PRO A 148 11.95 -3.61 -6.34
C PRO A 148 10.78 -3.38 -7.30
N ILE A 149 10.60 -4.31 -8.25
CA ILE A 149 9.44 -4.37 -9.15
C ILE A 149 8.53 -5.48 -8.66
N SER A 150 7.21 -5.26 -8.64
CA SER A 150 6.23 -6.20 -8.12
C SER A 150 5.24 -6.65 -9.18
N ASP A 151 4.93 -7.94 -9.14
CA ASP A 151 3.85 -8.59 -9.89
C ASP A 151 2.77 -9.02 -8.89
N PRO A 152 1.79 -8.13 -8.62
CA PRO A 152 0.76 -8.34 -7.62
C PRO A 152 -0.29 -9.35 -8.10
N VAL A 153 -1.01 -9.94 -7.14
CA VAL A 153 -2.13 -10.85 -7.43
C VAL A 153 -3.22 -10.12 -8.22
N ILE A 154 -3.63 -10.70 -9.35
CA ILE A 154 -4.68 -10.17 -10.21
C ILE A 154 -5.99 -10.88 -9.88
N HIS A 155 -7.02 -10.07 -9.61
CA HIS A 155 -8.38 -10.51 -9.37
C HIS A 155 -9.30 -10.17 -10.54
N GLU A 156 -10.45 -10.81 -10.58
CA GLU A 156 -11.52 -10.54 -11.55
C GLU A 156 -12.72 -9.89 -10.87
N ASP A 157 -13.34 -8.93 -11.56
CA ASP A 157 -14.57 -8.26 -11.15
C ASP A 157 -15.39 -7.96 -12.42
N GLY A 158 -16.36 -8.83 -12.70
CA GLY A 158 -17.15 -8.77 -13.94
C GLY A 158 -16.28 -8.84 -15.20
N ASP A 159 -16.30 -7.80 -16.02
CA ASP A 159 -15.53 -7.68 -17.26
C ASP A 159 -14.13 -7.05 -17.05
N ARG A 160 -13.69 -6.88 -15.80
CA ARG A 160 -12.42 -6.24 -15.44
C ARG A 160 -11.48 -7.18 -14.71
N PHE A 161 -10.19 -6.90 -14.88
CA PHE A 161 -9.14 -7.34 -13.99
C PHE A 161 -8.76 -6.20 -13.05
N TYR A 162 -8.31 -6.51 -11.84
CA TYR A 162 -7.76 -5.51 -10.93
C TYR A 162 -6.72 -6.10 -9.97
N TRP A 163 -5.90 -5.23 -9.39
CA TRP A 163 -5.08 -5.54 -8.22
C TRP A 163 -5.16 -4.39 -7.22
N CYS A 164 -4.86 -4.68 -5.96
CA CYS A 164 -4.85 -3.69 -4.88
C CYS A 164 -3.49 -3.66 -4.17
N GLY A 165 -3.06 -2.48 -3.76
CA GLY A 165 -1.93 -2.32 -2.83
C GLY A 165 -2.26 -1.29 -1.77
N LEU A 166 -1.75 -1.52 -0.57
CA LEU A 166 -1.81 -0.57 0.55
C LEU A 166 -0.57 0.32 0.51
N TYR A 167 -0.80 1.61 0.31
CA TYR A 167 0.23 2.65 0.19
C TYR A 167 0.23 3.50 1.44
N GLY A 168 1.41 3.96 1.84
CA GLY A 168 1.55 4.97 2.88
C GLY A 168 2.92 5.61 2.84
N MET A 169 3.08 6.69 3.61
CA MET A 169 4.36 7.35 3.83
C MET A 169 4.44 7.77 5.30
N LYS A 170 5.16 7.00 6.11
CA LYS A 170 5.13 7.11 7.58
C LYS A 170 6.53 6.93 8.17
N ASP A 171 6.71 7.42 9.39
CA ASP A 171 7.84 7.03 10.22
C ASP A 171 7.58 5.66 10.86
N MET A 172 7.91 4.61 10.11
CA MET A 172 7.79 3.22 10.54
C MET A 172 8.98 2.44 10.03
N ASP A 173 9.55 1.58 10.88
CA ASP A 173 10.47 0.54 10.43
C ASP A 173 9.73 -0.57 9.67
N ILE A 174 10.49 -1.41 8.98
CA ILE A 174 9.95 -2.50 8.15
C ILE A 174 9.12 -3.51 8.96
N HIS A 175 9.44 -3.76 10.24
CA HIS A 175 8.69 -4.71 11.07
C HIS A 175 7.33 -4.16 11.50
N ARG A 176 7.25 -2.86 11.81
CA ARG A 176 5.97 -2.17 12.03
C ARG A 176 5.12 -2.18 10.77
N ILE A 177 5.72 -2.03 9.59
CA ILE A 177 5.02 -2.14 8.31
C ILE A 177 4.54 -3.57 8.06
N VAL A 178 5.29 -4.60 8.48
CA VAL A 178 4.82 -6.00 8.42
C VAL A 178 3.54 -6.19 9.22
N LEU A 179 3.49 -5.71 10.47
CA LEU A 179 2.29 -5.76 11.30
C LEU A 179 1.12 -4.98 10.66
N PHE A 180 1.39 -3.78 10.15
CA PHE A 180 0.39 -2.95 9.51
C PHE A 180 -0.15 -3.56 8.21
N GLY A 181 0.72 -4.11 7.36
CA GLY A 181 0.32 -4.78 6.14
C GLY A 181 -0.47 -6.06 6.42
N ARG A 182 -0.14 -6.80 7.49
CA ARG A 182 -0.93 -7.96 7.95
C ARG A 182 -2.37 -7.59 8.27
N SER A 183 -2.62 -6.44 8.93
CA SER A 183 -3.99 -6.02 9.27
C SER A 183 -4.88 -5.77 8.06
N TRP A 184 -4.28 -5.51 6.89
CA TRP A 184 -4.99 -5.36 5.62
C TRP A 184 -5.04 -6.64 4.79
N ALA A 185 -3.92 -7.36 4.68
CA ALA A 185 -3.82 -8.59 3.89
C ALA A 185 -4.63 -9.73 4.52
N TYR A 186 -4.56 -9.86 5.85
CA TYR A 186 -5.21 -10.86 6.68
C TYR A 186 -6.14 -10.18 7.69
N ALA A 187 -7.05 -9.33 7.20
CA ALA A 187 -7.96 -8.59 8.06
C ALA A 187 -8.73 -9.55 9.01
N PRO A 188 -8.79 -9.24 10.32
CA PRO A 188 -9.58 -9.99 11.29
C PRO A 188 -11.01 -10.24 10.83
N GLU A 189 -11.57 -11.40 11.15
CA GLU A 189 -12.99 -11.65 10.90
C GLU A 189 -13.86 -10.75 11.80
N LEU A 190 -14.93 -10.21 11.23
CA LEU A 190 -15.93 -9.42 11.96
C LEU A 190 -17.18 -10.25 12.17
N ILE A 191 -17.52 -10.49 13.44
CA ILE A 191 -18.69 -11.28 13.87
C ILE A 191 -19.73 -10.33 14.50
N PRO A 192 -20.88 -10.09 13.85
CA PRO A 192 -21.98 -9.35 14.45
C PRO A 192 -22.57 -10.05 15.68
N ALA A 193 -22.97 -9.28 16.69
CA ALA A 193 -23.56 -9.83 17.92
C ALA A 193 -25.03 -10.27 17.76
N GLY A 194 -25.76 -9.76 16.77
CA GLY A 194 -27.18 -10.01 16.59
C GLY A 194 -27.66 -9.92 15.15
N PRO A 195 -28.91 -10.32 14.86
CA PRO A 195 -29.45 -10.45 13.50
C PRO A 195 -29.66 -9.12 12.77
N GLU A 196 -29.75 -8.01 13.53
CA GLU A 196 -29.96 -6.66 13.00
C GLU A 196 -28.72 -6.08 12.31
N THR A 197 -27.58 -6.76 12.40
CA THR A 197 -26.34 -6.36 11.76
C THR A 197 -25.84 -7.49 10.87
N GLU A 198 -25.63 -7.18 9.59
CA GLU A 198 -24.98 -8.09 8.66
C GLU A 198 -23.57 -7.61 8.35
N SER A 199 -22.61 -8.51 8.57
CA SER A 199 -21.25 -8.36 8.05
C SER A 199 -21.23 -8.74 6.58
N ARG A 200 -20.73 -7.83 5.75
CA ARG A 200 -20.38 -8.09 4.34
C ARG A 200 -18.87 -8.30 4.18
N GLY A 201 -18.19 -8.56 5.29
CA GLY A 201 -16.76 -8.81 5.34
C GLY A 201 -15.90 -7.55 5.18
N PHE A 202 -14.61 -7.77 4.99
CA PHE A 202 -13.62 -6.72 4.78
C PHE A 202 -13.40 -6.48 3.29
N ASP A 203 -13.69 -5.27 2.81
CA ASP A 203 -13.35 -4.86 1.45
C ASP A 203 -11.87 -4.44 1.41
N ARG A 204 -11.02 -5.38 0.98
CA ARG A 204 -9.56 -5.16 0.85
C ARG A 204 -9.23 -4.06 -0.16
N SER A 205 -10.07 -3.84 -1.17
CA SER A 205 -9.89 -2.76 -2.16
C SER A 205 -10.13 -1.37 -1.60
N ARG A 206 -10.70 -1.30 -0.39
CA ARG A 206 -10.92 -0.08 0.36
C ARG A 206 -10.18 -0.04 1.68
N ARG A 207 -9.75 -1.16 2.27
CA ARG A 207 -9.28 -1.27 3.67
C ARG A 207 -10.39 -0.89 4.66
N CYS A 208 -11.58 -1.46 4.49
CA CYS A 208 -12.75 -1.09 5.28
C CYS A 208 -13.72 -2.26 5.44
N TYR A 209 -14.16 -2.50 6.68
CA TYR A 209 -15.23 -3.45 7.00
C TYR A 209 -16.57 -2.92 6.51
N GLN A 210 -17.32 -3.76 5.79
CA GLN A 210 -18.61 -3.42 5.23
C GLN A 210 -19.72 -4.02 6.10
N LEU A 211 -20.57 -3.18 6.65
CA LEU A 211 -21.69 -3.57 7.51
C LEU A 211 -23.00 -3.06 6.93
N LEU A 212 -24.06 -3.83 7.13
CA LEU A 212 -25.43 -3.43 6.84
C LEU A 212 -26.23 -3.43 8.14
N ASN A 213 -26.80 -2.27 8.50
CA ASN A 213 -27.86 -2.20 9.48
C ASN A 213 -29.19 -2.63 8.83
N LYS A 214 -29.86 -3.62 9.44
CA LYS A 214 -31.19 -4.11 9.01
C LYS A 214 -32.32 -3.53 9.85
N GLY A 215 -32.03 -2.95 11.00
CA GLY A 215 -33.03 -2.39 11.89
C GLY A 215 -33.51 -1.01 11.45
N ASP A 216 -34.78 -0.72 11.71
CA ASP A 216 -35.44 0.54 11.33
C ASP A 216 -34.85 1.78 12.03
N LYS A 217 -34.28 1.62 13.23
CA LYS A 217 -33.56 2.66 13.99
C LYS A 217 -32.42 2.01 14.78
N PRO A 218 -31.14 2.23 14.44
CA PRO A 218 -30.06 1.63 15.20
C PRO A 218 -29.91 2.35 16.54
N ALA A 219 -30.39 1.74 17.61
CA ALA A 219 -30.08 2.20 18.97
C ALA A 219 -28.63 1.83 19.35
N SER A 220 -28.11 0.72 18.82
CA SER A 220 -26.75 0.23 19.03
C SER A 220 -26.40 -0.83 17.98
N LEU A 221 -25.15 -0.84 17.51
CA LEU A 221 -24.60 -1.90 16.66
C LEU A 221 -23.35 -2.46 17.35
N GLU A 222 -23.32 -3.78 17.53
CA GLU A 222 -22.27 -4.48 18.27
C GLU A 222 -21.71 -5.63 17.44
N PHE A 223 -20.38 -5.75 17.43
CA PHE A 223 -19.65 -6.82 16.76
C PHE A 223 -18.30 -7.04 17.43
N THR A 224 -17.71 -8.20 17.17
CA THR A 224 -16.35 -8.55 17.59
C THR A 224 -15.44 -8.63 16.37
N LEU A 225 -14.26 -8.00 16.44
CA LEU A 225 -13.15 -8.31 15.54
C LEU A 225 -12.28 -9.41 16.16
N GLN A 226 -12.16 -10.55 15.48
CA GLN A 226 -11.37 -11.69 15.93
C GLN A 226 -9.88 -11.47 15.65
N GLY A 227 -9.29 -10.46 16.30
CA GLY A 227 -7.89 -10.11 16.16
C GLY A 227 -6.95 -11.11 16.82
N SER A 228 -5.80 -11.36 16.20
CA SER A 228 -4.69 -12.13 16.78
C SER A 228 -3.33 -11.61 16.30
N ARG A 229 -2.25 -12.32 16.60
CA ARG A 229 -0.91 -11.99 16.07
C ARG A 229 -0.81 -12.16 14.55
N ASP A 230 -1.61 -13.04 13.98
CA ASP A 230 -1.59 -13.34 12.53
C ASP A 230 -2.52 -12.45 11.71
N ASN A 231 -3.60 -12.01 12.34
CA ASN A 231 -4.58 -11.05 11.84
C ASN A 231 -4.72 -9.90 12.87
N PRO A 232 -3.77 -8.96 12.92
CA PRO A 232 -3.79 -7.87 13.90
C PRO A 232 -4.87 -6.85 13.55
N VAL A 233 -5.48 -6.24 14.57
CA VAL A 233 -6.35 -5.05 14.42
C VAL A 233 -5.45 -3.83 14.47
N VAL A 234 -5.32 -3.09 13.36
CA VAL A 234 -4.54 -1.85 13.32
C VAL A 234 -5.31 -0.79 12.56
N ASN A 235 -5.69 0.26 13.26
CA ASN A 235 -6.48 1.38 12.76
C ASN A 235 -7.66 0.96 11.85
N PRO A 236 -8.61 0.14 12.35
CA PRO A 236 -9.69 -0.38 11.51
C PRO A 236 -10.66 0.72 11.08
N ALA A 237 -11.20 0.56 9.87
CA ALA A 237 -12.25 1.41 9.33
C ALA A 237 -13.52 0.60 9.08
N PHE A 238 -14.67 1.22 9.32
CA PHE A 238 -15.99 0.62 9.17
C PHE A 238 -16.86 1.53 8.32
N TYR A 239 -17.60 0.92 7.39
CA TYR A 239 -18.67 1.55 6.66
C TYR A 239 -19.96 0.80 6.99
N ILE A 240 -20.89 1.50 7.64
CA ILE A 240 -22.16 0.97 8.08
C ILE A 240 -23.24 1.58 7.21
N LYS A 241 -23.81 0.76 6.33
CA LYS A 241 -24.91 1.14 5.46
C LYS A 241 -26.22 1.19 6.25
N ASN A 242 -27.09 2.15 5.89
CA ASN A 242 -28.42 2.36 6.50
C ASN A 242 -28.34 2.73 8.00
N TRP A 243 -27.41 3.61 8.36
CA TRP A 243 -27.29 4.11 9.73
C TRP A 243 -28.48 5.00 10.13
N ASN A 244 -28.98 5.85 9.23
CA ASN A 244 -30.22 6.62 9.40
C ASN A 244 -30.33 7.42 10.71
N THR A 245 -29.19 7.79 11.29
CA THR A 245 -29.05 8.55 12.54
C THR A 245 -27.90 9.53 12.40
N GLU A 246 -27.87 10.57 13.23
CA GLU A 246 -26.77 11.54 13.29
C GLU A 246 -25.72 11.09 14.31
N GLY A 247 -24.46 11.03 13.85
CA GLY A 247 -23.31 10.65 14.67
C GLY A 247 -23.36 9.23 15.22
N ALA A 248 -22.35 8.90 16.03
CA ALA A 248 -22.28 7.65 16.77
C ALA A 248 -21.41 7.84 18.01
N ARG A 249 -21.68 7.05 19.05
CA ARG A 249 -20.74 6.86 20.17
C ARG A 249 -20.03 5.53 19.98
N VAL A 250 -18.71 5.53 20.04
CA VAL A 250 -17.90 4.33 19.82
C VAL A 250 -17.38 3.78 21.13
N ILE A 251 -17.61 2.48 21.35
CA ILE A 251 -17.18 1.75 22.54
C ILE A 251 -16.33 0.57 22.06
N VAL A 252 -15.11 0.45 22.57
CA VAL A 252 -14.18 -0.65 22.29
C VAL A 252 -13.86 -1.32 23.62
N ASP A 253 -14.09 -2.63 23.72
CA ASP A 253 -13.86 -3.44 24.93
C ASP A 253 -14.44 -2.81 26.21
N GLY A 254 -15.68 -2.30 26.11
CA GLY A 254 -16.41 -1.67 27.20
C GLY A 254 -15.97 -0.24 27.55
N ARG A 255 -15.02 0.35 26.80
CA ARG A 255 -14.53 1.72 27.01
C ARG A 255 -14.94 2.62 25.86
N GLU A 256 -15.51 3.78 26.18
CA GLU A 256 -15.78 4.82 25.18
C GLU A 256 -14.46 5.36 24.62
N ILE A 257 -14.30 5.31 23.30
CA ILE A 257 -13.15 5.89 22.60
C ILE A 257 -13.62 7.20 21.97
N ARG A 258 -12.92 8.29 22.30
CA ARG A 258 -13.16 9.62 21.71
C ARG A 258 -12.18 9.95 20.60
N ASP A 259 -11.02 9.31 20.60
CA ASP A 259 -10.01 9.45 19.55
C ASP A 259 -10.38 8.54 18.37
N CYS A 260 -11.34 9.00 17.59
CA CYS A 260 -11.84 8.32 16.39
C CYS A 260 -12.37 9.35 15.40
N GLU A 261 -12.34 9.01 14.11
CA GLU A 261 -12.96 9.84 13.08
C GLU A 261 -14.32 9.26 12.74
N ILE A 262 -15.35 10.11 12.78
CA ILE A 262 -16.73 9.73 12.47
C ILE A 262 -17.24 10.62 11.35
N GLY A 263 -17.74 10.01 10.29
CA GLY A 263 -18.31 10.70 9.14
C GLY A 263 -19.70 10.19 8.81
N ILE A 264 -20.62 11.10 8.48
CA ILE A 264 -21.94 10.77 7.95
C ILE A 264 -21.95 10.99 6.44
N THR A 265 -22.40 9.99 5.69
CA THR A 265 -22.63 10.11 4.25
C THR A 265 -24.12 10.17 3.98
N HIS A 266 -24.62 11.32 3.56
CA HIS A 266 -26.01 11.48 3.16
C HIS A 266 -26.28 10.82 1.80
N LYS A 267 -27.35 10.04 1.71
CA LYS A 267 -27.88 9.40 0.50
C LYS A 267 -29.30 9.89 0.25
N LEU A 268 -29.86 9.54 -0.91
CA LEU A 268 -31.25 9.89 -1.24
C LEU A 268 -32.26 9.24 -0.26
N GLU A 269 -31.99 8.02 0.18
CA GLU A 269 -32.91 7.19 0.99
C GLU A 269 -32.51 7.11 2.47
N GLY A 270 -31.51 7.88 2.93
CA GLY A 270 -31.03 7.80 4.31
C GLY A 270 -29.60 8.27 4.51
N THR A 271 -28.98 7.82 5.61
CA THR A 271 -27.58 8.13 5.93
C THR A 271 -26.78 6.87 6.18
N ASP A 272 -25.52 6.87 5.75
CA ASP A 272 -24.53 5.86 6.10
C ASP A 272 -23.51 6.45 7.09
N LEU A 273 -22.90 5.59 7.88
CA LEU A 273 -21.88 5.95 8.86
C LEU A 273 -20.51 5.39 8.46
N VAL A 274 -19.49 6.23 8.56
CA VAL A 274 -18.08 5.85 8.45
C VAL A 274 -17.41 6.07 9.78
N VAL A 275 -16.69 5.07 10.27
CA VAL A 275 -15.91 5.17 11.51
C VAL A 275 -14.49 4.73 11.23
N PHE A 276 -13.51 5.49 11.69
CA PHE A 276 -12.10 5.12 11.71
C PHE A 276 -11.58 5.18 13.15
N LEU A 277 -10.90 4.14 13.57
CA LEU A 277 -10.35 4.05 14.93
C LEU A 277 -8.83 4.21 14.90
N TRP A 278 -8.29 4.83 15.94
CA TRP A 278 -6.85 4.86 16.22
C TRP A 278 -6.50 3.73 17.22
N LEU A 279 -6.21 2.54 16.70
CA LEU A 279 -5.92 1.30 17.47
C LEU A 279 -4.63 0.64 17.00
#